data_AF-A0A1W0AAE5-F1
#
_entry.id   AF-A0A1W0AAE5-F1
#
_cell.length_a   1.000
_cell.length_b   1.000
_cell.length_c   1.000
_cell.angle_alpha   90.00
_cell.angle_beta   90.00
_cell.angle_gamma   90.00
#
_symmetry.space_group_name_H-M   'P 1'
#
loop_
_entity.id
_entity.type
_entity.pdbx_description
1 polymer ?
#
loop_
_entity_poly.entity_id
_entity_poly.type
_entity_poly.pdbx_seq_one_letter_code
_entity_poly.pdbx_strand_id
1 'polypeptide(L)'
;ALHVKQLIGSVLHAADIGAQAYPFDVAWEWSRRLVEEFALLSMKERENGLPVAAFREHLESDNAIATLQLNFINYIVCPLWTLMMEIFPGAKVLKSNLDCNRLYFQQGVAEDAALKRQPNASESGRRATTQLTLVPKRLMIVKSQTQHFTDVLCEDLTETLVKLKGNGKSTEKPKE
;
A
#
# COMPACT_ATOMS: atom_id res chain seq x y z
N ALA A 1 -13.74 -31.34 2.17
CA ALA A 1 -12.73 -30.96 1.15
C ALA A 1 -12.98 -29.56 0.57
N LEU A 2 -14.18 -29.26 0.04
CA LEU A 2 -14.48 -27.96 -0.59
C LEU A 2 -14.32 -26.75 0.34
N HIS A 3 -14.93 -26.76 1.53
CA HIS A 3 -14.85 -25.64 2.47
C HIS A 3 -13.43 -25.34 2.94
N VAL A 4 -12.59 -26.37 3.12
CA VAL A 4 -11.18 -26.21 3.48
C VAL A 4 -10.43 -25.52 2.34
N LYS A 5 -10.63 -25.94 1.09
CA LYS A 5 -10.02 -25.30 -0.08
C LYS A 5 -10.44 -23.84 -0.22
N GLN A 6 -11.73 -23.55 -0.04
CA GLN A 6 -12.24 -22.18 -0.09
C GLN A 6 -11.66 -21.33 1.03
N LEU A 7 -11.63 -21.83 2.27
CA LEU A 7 -11.06 -21.10 3.41
C LEU A 7 -9.58 -20.77 3.19
N ILE A 8 -8.77 -21.75 2.78
CA ILE A 8 -7.35 -21.53 2.49
C ILE A 8 -7.17 -20.53 1.35
N GLY A 9 -7.97 -20.64 0.29
CA GLY A 9 -7.96 -19.68 -0.82
C GLY A 9 -8.29 -18.26 -0.35
N SER A 10 -9.30 -18.10 0.50
CA SER A 10 -9.67 -16.80 1.05
C SER A 10 -8.59 -16.23 1.98
N VAL A 11 -7.95 -17.06 2.81
CA VAL A 11 -6.83 -16.63 3.67
C VAL A 11 -5.63 -16.20 2.83
N LEU A 12 -5.28 -16.98 1.80
CA LEU A 12 -4.19 -16.63 0.88
C LEU A 12 -4.47 -15.31 0.16
N HIS A 13 -5.70 -15.11 -0.31
CA HIS A 13 -6.09 -13.87 -0.96
C HIS A 13 -6.08 -12.68 0.01
N ALA A 14 -6.55 -12.85 1.25
CA ALA A 14 -6.48 -11.81 2.26
C ALA A 14 -5.04 -11.40 2.56
N ALA A 15 -4.10 -12.36 2.59
CA ALA A 15 -2.68 -12.07 2.75
C ALA A 15 -2.11 -11.25 1.57
N ASP A 16 -2.47 -11.59 0.33
CA ASP A 16 -2.03 -10.91 -0.89
C ASP A 16 -2.44 -9.42 -0.93
N ILE A 17 -3.69 -9.13 -0.55
CA ILE A 17 -4.22 -7.75 -0.53
C ILE A 17 -4.34 -7.16 0.89
N GLY A 18 -3.50 -7.66 1.81
CA GLY A 18 -3.57 -7.35 3.24
C GLY A 18 -2.87 -6.07 3.68
N ALA A 19 -2.10 -5.42 2.80
CA ALA A 19 -1.21 -4.30 3.14
C ALA A 19 -1.89 -3.20 3.99
N GLN A 20 -3.14 -2.86 3.67
CA GLN A 20 -3.89 -1.79 4.36
C GLN A 20 -4.35 -2.16 5.78
N ALA A 21 -4.22 -3.41 6.20
CA ALA A 21 -4.47 -3.86 7.57
C ALA A 21 -3.21 -3.81 8.47
N TYR A 22 -2.04 -3.49 7.91
CA TYR A 22 -0.78 -3.36 8.62
C TYR A 22 -0.51 -1.91 9.08
N PRO A 23 0.51 -1.68 9.93
CA PRO A 23 0.90 -0.34 10.36
C PRO A 23 1.05 0.64 9.19
N PHE A 24 0.81 1.92 9.48
CA PHE A 24 0.64 2.95 8.47
C PHE A 24 1.82 3.07 7.49
N ASP A 25 3.05 2.99 8.00
CA ASP A 25 4.29 3.02 7.21
C ASP A 25 4.35 1.88 6.17
N VAL A 26 3.96 0.67 6.57
CA VAL A 26 3.85 -0.48 5.66
C VAL A 26 2.77 -0.24 4.62
N ALA A 27 1.55 0.09 5.07
CA ALA A 27 0.41 0.32 4.19
C ALA A 27 0.72 1.40 3.14
N TRP A 28 1.39 2.47 3.59
CA TRP A 28 1.82 3.59 2.77
C TRP A 28 2.84 3.20 1.71
N GLU A 29 3.90 2.52 2.10
CA GLU A 29 4.96 2.14 1.16
C GLU A 29 4.44 1.19 0.08
N TRP A 30 3.52 0.28 0.44
CA TRP A 30 2.81 -0.55 -0.54
C TRP A 30 1.91 0.28 -1.47
N SER A 31 1.13 1.23 -0.94
CA SER A 31 0.33 2.14 -1.78
C SER A 31 1.20 2.92 -2.77
N ARG A 32 2.35 3.45 -2.32
CA ARG A 32 3.28 4.22 -3.16
C ARG A 32 3.84 3.38 -4.30
N ARG A 33 4.37 2.19 -3.98
CA ARG A 33 4.93 1.26 -4.98
C ARG A 33 3.90 0.83 -6.02
N LEU A 34 2.67 0.53 -5.59
CA LEU A 34 1.60 0.13 -6.49
C LEU A 34 1.22 1.27 -7.46
N VAL A 35 1.15 2.50 -6.97
CA VAL A 35 0.88 3.67 -7.81
C VAL A 35 2.01 3.92 -8.81
N GLU A 36 3.27 3.77 -8.39
CA GLU A 36 4.43 3.86 -9.28
C GLU A 36 4.35 2.82 -10.39
N GLU A 37 4.02 1.58 -10.06
CA GLU A 37 3.83 0.51 -11.04
C GLU A 37 2.68 0.81 -12.00
N PHE A 38 1.54 1.31 -11.51
CA PHE A 38 0.42 1.70 -12.37
C PHE A 38 0.78 2.83 -13.32
N ALA A 39 1.54 3.83 -12.85
CA ALA A 39 2.00 4.91 -13.70
C ALA A 39 2.94 4.40 -14.82
N LEU A 40 3.89 3.53 -14.47
CA LEU A 40 4.78 2.88 -15.46
C LEU A 40 3.99 2.05 -16.48
N LEU A 41 3.02 1.27 -16.02
CA LEU A 41 2.15 0.48 -16.88
C LEU A 41 1.37 1.37 -17.84
N SER A 42 0.74 2.45 -17.34
CA SER A 42 -0.03 3.38 -18.16
C SER A 42 0.82 4.09 -19.20
N MET A 43 2.07 4.45 -18.89
CA MET A 43 3.00 5.00 -19.89
C MET A 43 3.26 3.98 -21.00
N LYS A 44 3.57 2.74 -20.62
CA LYS A 44 3.85 1.67 -21.60
C LYS A 44 2.62 1.32 -22.44
N GLU A 45 1.43 1.31 -21.86
CA GLU A 45 0.17 1.13 -22.58
C GLU A 45 -0.01 2.23 -23.65
N ARG A 46 0.21 3.51 -23.30
CA ARG A 46 0.13 4.64 -24.25
C ARG A 46 1.15 4.54 -25.38
N GLU A 47 2.40 4.21 -25.05
CA GLU A 47 3.48 4.06 -26.05
C GLU A 47 3.17 2.96 -27.08
N ASN A 48 2.47 1.91 -26.66
CA ASN A 48 2.06 0.80 -27.53
C ASN A 48 0.68 1.01 -28.19
N GLY A 49 0.04 2.17 -28.01
CA GLY A 49 -1.30 2.44 -28.53
C GLY A 49 -2.41 1.58 -27.89
N LEU A 50 -2.18 1.07 -26.68
CA LEU A 50 -3.14 0.28 -25.91
C LEU A 50 -4.02 1.18 -25.03
N PRO A 51 -5.30 0.82 -24.81
CA PRO A 51 -6.16 1.57 -23.91
C PRO A 51 -5.68 1.45 -22.46
N VAL A 52 -5.57 2.60 -21.78
CA VAL A 52 -5.27 2.67 -20.34
C VAL A 52 -6.57 2.53 -19.55
N ALA A 53 -6.58 1.74 -18.48
CA ALA A 53 -7.75 1.68 -17.61
C ALA A 53 -7.96 3.00 -16.86
N ALA A 54 -9.22 3.45 -16.76
CA ALA A 54 -9.58 4.75 -16.18
C ALA A 54 -9.01 4.99 -14.76
N PHE A 55 -8.95 3.97 -13.91
CA PHE A 55 -8.43 4.11 -12.54
C PHE A 55 -6.91 4.30 -12.47
N ARG A 56 -6.18 4.01 -13.55
CA ARG A 56 -4.74 4.28 -13.69
C ARG A 56 -4.46 5.61 -14.40
N GLU A 57 -5.50 6.25 -14.90
CA GLU A 57 -5.36 7.53 -15.57
C GLU A 57 -5.15 8.65 -14.54
N HIS A 58 -4.24 9.58 -14.85
CA HIS A 58 -4.00 10.79 -14.05
C HIS A 58 -3.64 10.56 -12.56
N LEU A 59 -2.89 9.50 -12.24
CA LEU A 59 -2.32 9.25 -10.91
C LEU A 59 -1.14 10.20 -10.53
N GLU A 60 -1.21 11.45 -11.00
CA GLU A 60 -0.18 12.48 -10.79
C GLU A 60 -0.44 13.33 -9.55
N SER A 61 -1.65 13.28 -9.00
CA SER A 61 -2.04 14.07 -7.83
C SER A 61 -2.27 13.18 -6.61
N ASP A 62 -1.87 13.71 -5.44
CA ASP A 62 -2.12 13.06 -4.14
C ASP A 62 -3.61 12.74 -3.94
N ASN A 63 -4.51 13.56 -4.49
CA ASN A 63 -5.95 13.34 -4.41
C ASN A 63 -6.41 12.13 -5.25
N ALA A 64 -5.92 11.99 -6.48
CA ALA A 64 -6.25 10.84 -7.31
C ALA A 64 -5.80 9.54 -6.63
N ILE A 65 -4.60 9.57 -6.03
CA ILE A 65 -4.07 8.44 -5.27
C ILE A 65 -4.89 8.16 -4.02
N ALA A 66 -5.22 9.18 -3.23
CA ALA A 66 -6.04 9.01 -2.04
C ALA A 66 -7.43 8.45 -2.36
N THR A 67 -8.03 8.90 -3.47
CA THR A 67 -9.31 8.38 -3.97
C THR A 67 -9.20 6.91 -4.39
N LEU A 68 -8.15 6.56 -5.14
CA LEU A 68 -7.88 5.18 -5.55
C LEU A 68 -7.74 4.25 -4.34
N GLN A 69 -6.90 4.63 -3.37
CA GLN A 69 -6.64 3.84 -2.16
C GLN A 69 -7.89 3.74 -1.28
N LEU A 70 -8.62 4.84 -1.07
CA LEU A 70 -9.86 4.84 -0.29
C LEU A 70 -10.92 3.93 -0.91
N ASN A 71 -11.08 3.95 -2.23
CA ASN A 71 -12.01 3.08 -2.93
C ASN A 71 -11.60 1.61 -2.79
N PHE A 72 -10.33 1.29 -2.99
CA PHE A 72 -9.82 -0.07 -2.79
C PHE A 72 -10.07 -0.57 -1.36
N ILE A 73 -9.80 0.26 -0.36
CA ILE A 73 -10.05 -0.07 1.05
C ILE A 73 -11.54 -0.30 1.30
N ASN A 74 -12.41 0.62 0.87
CA ASN A 74 -13.84 0.54 1.13
C ASN A 74 -14.51 -0.66 0.47
N TYR A 75 -14.18 -0.93 -0.79
CA TYR A 75 -14.92 -1.90 -1.59
C TYR A 75 -14.31 -3.29 -1.60
N ILE A 76 -13.00 -3.42 -1.33
CA ILE A 76 -12.30 -4.71 -1.40
C ILE A 76 -11.75 -5.11 -0.04
N VAL A 77 -10.87 -4.29 0.55
CA VAL A 77 -10.12 -4.68 1.76
C VAL A 77 -11.02 -4.79 2.99
N CYS A 78 -11.85 -3.77 3.28
CA CYS A 78 -12.70 -3.75 4.46
C CYS A 78 -13.70 -4.92 4.49
N PRO A 79 -14.46 -5.22 3.41
CA PRO A 79 -15.35 -6.37 3.41
C PRO A 79 -14.62 -7.70 3.67
N LEU A 80 -13.47 -7.92 3.02
CA LEU A 80 -12.69 -9.14 3.19
C LEU A 80 -12.13 -9.28 4.60
N TRP A 81 -11.45 -8.25 5.12
CA TRP A 81 -10.79 -8.31 6.41
C TRP A 81 -11.76 -8.28 7.59
N THR A 82 -12.95 -7.69 7.44
CA THR A 82 -14.00 -7.80 8.45
C THR A 82 -14.42 -9.25 8.65
N LEU A 83 -14.68 -9.99 7.55
CA LEU A 83 -14.99 -11.41 7.61
C LEU A 83 -13.82 -12.24 8.15
N MET A 84 -12.59 -11.93 7.77
CA MET A 84 -11.40 -12.61 8.31
C MET A 84 -11.29 -12.44 9.83
N MET A 85 -11.60 -11.26 10.37
CA MET A 85 -11.58 -11.00 11.81
C MET A 85 -12.72 -11.67 12.58
N GLU A 86 -13.84 -11.95 11.91
CA GLU A 86 -14.93 -12.76 12.46
C GLU A 86 -14.54 -14.24 12.54
N ILE A 87 -13.92 -14.78 11.48
CA ILE A 87 -13.49 -16.19 11.40
C ILE A 87 -12.25 -16.45 12.27
N PHE A 88 -11.31 -15.49 12.30
CA PHE A 88 -10.04 -15.58 13.03
C PHE A 88 -9.95 -14.44 14.06
N PRO A 89 -10.45 -14.62 15.29
CA PRO A 89 -10.47 -13.56 16.31
C PRO A 89 -9.09 -12.93 16.60
N GLY A 90 -8.00 -13.69 16.43
CA GLY A 90 -6.63 -13.17 16.58
C GLY A 90 -6.27 -12.05 15.60
N ALA A 91 -6.93 -11.99 14.43
CA ALA A 91 -6.73 -10.94 13.44
C ALA A 91 -7.37 -9.60 13.82
N LYS A 92 -8.24 -9.55 14.84
CA LYS A 92 -8.92 -8.30 15.29
C LYS A 92 -7.95 -7.20 15.69
N VAL A 93 -6.73 -7.56 16.11
CA VAL A 93 -5.66 -6.60 16.42
C VAL A 93 -5.31 -5.70 15.22
N LEU A 94 -5.53 -6.17 13.99
CA LEU A 94 -5.26 -5.42 12.76
C LEU A 94 -6.37 -4.39 12.44
N LYS A 95 -7.54 -4.45 13.09
CA LYS A 95 -8.69 -3.59 12.80
C LYS A 95 -8.37 -2.11 12.99
N SER A 96 -7.63 -1.78 14.05
CA SER A 96 -7.25 -0.39 14.34
C SER A 96 -6.39 0.20 13.22
N ASN A 97 -5.44 -0.57 12.67
CA ASN A 97 -4.64 -0.09 11.55
C ASN A 97 -5.52 0.17 10.33
N LEU A 98 -6.38 -0.79 9.97
CA LEU A 98 -7.26 -0.68 8.81
C LEU A 98 -8.14 0.56 8.89
N ASP A 99 -8.71 0.84 10.08
CA ASP A 99 -9.52 2.03 10.31
C ASP A 99 -8.69 3.32 10.20
N CYS A 100 -7.50 3.35 10.81
CA CYS A 100 -6.59 4.51 10.73
C CYS A 100 -6.15 4.79 9.29
N ASN A 101 -5.71 3.77 8.55
CA ASN A 101 -5.28 3.89 7.15
C ASN A 101 -6.44 4.37 6.27
N ARG A 102 -7.64 3.81 6.46
CA ARG A 102 -8.85 4.27 5.77
C ARG A 102 -9.15 5.74 6.05
N LEU A 103 -9.10 6.15 7.32
CA LEU A 103 -9.34 7.54 7.73
C LEU A 103 -8.31 8.50 7.13
N TYR A 104 -7.05 8.09 7.03
CA TYR A 104 -6.00 8.90 6.41
C TYR A 104 -6.33 9.21 4.95
N PHE A 105 -6.67 8.21 4.13
CA PHE A 105 -7.05 8.46 2.74
C PHE A 105 -8.37 9.23 2.62
N GLN A 106 -9.33 8.99 3.52
CA GLN A 106 -10.58 9.76 3.58
C GLN A 106 -10.33 11.26 3.84
N GLN A 107 -9.39 11.59 4.74
CA GLN A 107 -8.97 12.97 4.99
C GLN A 107 -8.31 13.59 3.76
N GLY A 108 -7.40 12.86 3.09
CA GLY A 108 -6.76 13.34 1.86
C GLY A 108 -7.75 13.68 0.74
N VAL A 109 -8.82 12.89 0.60
CA VAL A 109 -9.91 13.18 -0.35
C VAL A 109 -10.70 14.43 0.07
N ALA A 110 -10.99 14.59 1.36
CA ALA A 110 -11.77 15.71 1.88
C ALA A 110 -11.02 17.06 1.82
N GLU A 111 -9.72 17.08 2.12
CA GLU A 111 -8.88 18.28 2.06
C GLU A 111 -8.86 18.88 0.66
N ASP A 112 -8.63 18.06 -0.38
CA ASP A 112 -8.63 18.52 -1.76
C ASP A 112 -10.00 19.07 -2.19
N ALA A 113 -11.10 18.42 -1.79
CA ALA A 113 -12.44 18.91 -2.04
C ALA A 113 -12.69 20.29 -1.40
N ALA A 114 -12.08 20.56 -0.24
CA ALA A 114 -12.12 21.87 0.40
C ALA A 114 -11.27 22.91 -0.35
N LEU A 115 -10.06 22.55 -0.81
CA LEU A 115 -9.22 23.44 -1.62
C LEU A 115 -9.90 23.85 -2.94
N LYS A 116 -10.54 22.92 -3.64
CA LYS A 116 -11.25 23.19 -4.91
C LYS A 116 -12.43 24.16 -4.75
N ARG A 117 -13.02 24.25 -3.54
CA ARG A 117 -14.13 25.17 -3.23
C ARG A 117 -13.68 26.61 -2.94
N GLN A 118 -12.37 26.85 -2.76
CA GLN A 118 -11.80 28.19 -2.53
C GLN A 118 -10.74 28.54 -3.59
N PRO A 119 -11.13 28.93 -4.82
CA PRO A 119 -10.18 29.17 -5.92
C PRO A 119 -9.29 30.42 -5.77
N ASN A 120 -9.52 31.29 -4.78
CA ASN A 120 -8.91 32.63 -4.72
C ASN A 120 -7.59 32.73 -3.92
N ALA A 121 -6.96 31.62 -3.53
CA ALA A 121 -5.67 31.64 -2.82
C ALA A 121 -4.54 31.03 -3.67
N SER A 122 -3.84 31.90 -4.39
CA SER A 122 -2.52 31.71 -5.03
C SER A 122 -2.42 30.78 -6.26
N GLU A 123 -2.55 31.37 -7.44
CA GLU A 123 -2.11 30.82 -8.74
C GLU A 123 -0.61 31.03 -9.05
N SER A 124 0.21 31.43 -8.06
CA SER A 124 1.65 31.62 -8.29
C SER A 124 2.45 30.39 -7.85
N GLY A 125 2.79 29.51 -8.79
CA GLY A 125 3.95 28.63 -8.65
C GLY A 125 3.74 27.12 -8.57
N ARG A 126 2.68 26.52 -9.13
CA ARG A 126 2.60 25.05 -9.23
C ARG A 126 3.44 24.54 -10.40
N ARG A 127 4.75 24.38 -10.19
CA ARG A 127 5.58 23.49 -11.01
C ARG A 127 5.02 22.07 -10.83
N ALA A 128 4.72 21.39 -11.94
CA ALA A 128 4.41 19.96 -11.94
C ALA A 128 5.62 19.21 -11.39
N THR A 129 5.59 18.88 -10.10
CA THR A 129 6.63 18.06 -9.47
C THR A 129 6.41 16.63 -9.96
N THR A 130 7.31 16.13 -10.79
CA THR A 130 7.34 14.73 -11.29
C THR A 130 7.65 13.70 -10.18
N GLN A 131 7.66 14.12 -8.91
CA GLN A 131 7.78 13.22 -7.78
C GLN A 131 6.44 13.10 -7.08
N LEU A 132 5.97 11.87 -6.99
CA LEU A 132 4.87 11.43 -6.14
C LEU A 132 5.14 11.88 -4.70
N THR A 133 4.57 13.01 -4.29
CA THR A 133 4.64 13.45 -2.89
C THR A 133 3.55 12.79 -2.07
N LEU A 134 3.53 11.45 -2.11
CA LEU A 134 3.06 10.66 -0.99
C LEU A 134 4.09 10.85 0.14
N VAL A 135 4.14 12.06 0.71
CA VAL A 135 4.83 12.33 1.98
C VAL A 135 3.74 12.57 3.03
N PRO A 136 3.71 11.79 4.14
CA PRO A 136 2.71 11.98 5.17
C PRO A 136 2.87 13.38 5.79
N LYS A 137 1.90 14.27 5.57
CA LYS A 137 1.93 15.64 6.13
C LYS A 137 1.74 15.65 7.64
N ARG A 138 1.09 14.62 8.19
CA ARG A 138 1.00 14.31 9.62
C ARG A 138 1.42 12.88 9.82
N LEU A 139 2.61 12.70 10.39
CA LEU A 139 3.03 11.42 10.92
C LEU A 139 2.08 11.08 12.07
N MET A 140 1.14 10.16 11.86
CA MET A 140 0.40 9.54 12.96
C MET A 140 1.36 8.61 13.70
N ILE A 141 2.23 9.18 14.53
CA ILE A 141 3.13 8.45 15.43
C ILE A 141 2.27 7.97 16.62
N VAL A 142 1.35 7.05 16.36
CA VAL A 142 0.88 6.17 17.41
C VAL A 142 1.36 4.80 16.98
N LYS A 143 2.41 4.31 17.64
CA LYS A 143 2.91 2.96 17.40
C LYS A 143 1.74 2.00 17.62
N SER A 144 1.29 1.35 16.57
CA SER A 144 0.17 0.43 16.69
C SER A 144 0.64 -0.85 17.37
N GLN A 145 -0.28 -1.57 18.02
CA GLN A 145 0.05 -2.83 18.71
C GLN A 145 0.67 -3.89 17.79
N THR A 146 0.51 -3.73 16.47
CA THR A 146 1.00 -4.67 15.45
C THR A 146 2.33 -4.26 14.86
N GLN A 147 2.87 -3.08 15.23
CA GLN A 147 4.18 -2.63 14.76
C GLN A 147 5.30 -3.59 15.18
N HIS A 148 5.24 -4.10 16.42
CA HIS A 148 6.16 -5.14 16.88
C HIS A 148 6.16 -6.40 16.00
N PHE A 149 4.99 -6.84 15.50
CA PHE A 149 4.92 -8.02 14.63
C PHE A 149 5.63 -7.77 13.29
N THR A 150 5.45 -6.58 12.72
CA THR A 150 6.11 -6.18 11.47
C THR A 150 7.61 -6.03 11.67
N ASP A 151 8.05 -5.39 12.75
CA ASP A 151 9.47 -5.17 13.05
C ASP A 151 10.21 -6.50 13.19
N VAL A 152 9.67 -7.45 13.95
CA VAL A 152 10.23 -8.80 14.12
C VAL A 152 10.33 -9.55 12.79
N LEU A 153 9.27 -9.54 11.97
CA LEU A 153 9.31 -10.21 10.66
C LEU A 153 10.36 -9.58 9.73
N CYS A 154 10.50 -8.24 9.80
CA CYS A 154 11.47 -7.51 8.99
C CYS A 154 12.91 -7.84 9.43
N GLU A 155 13.16 -7.93 10.73
CA GLU A 155 14.44 -8.39 11.30
C GLU A 155 14.76 -9.82 10.85
N ASP A 156 13.82 -10.76 11.00
CA ASP A 156 13.98 -12.16 10.60
C ASP A 156 14.26 -12.31 9.09
N LEU A 157 13.52 -11.58 8.24
CA LEU A 157 13.76 -11.56 6.79
C LEU A 157 15.11 -10.96 6.45
N THR A 158 15.49 -9.86 7.11
CA THR A 158 16.78 -9.20 6.88
C THR A 158 17.92 -10.12 7.27
N GLU A 159 17.85 -10.76 8.43
CA GLU A 159 18.83 -11.76 8.84
C GLU A 159 18.92 -12.92 7.86
N THR A 160 17.77 -13.44 7.41
CA THR A 160 17.71 -14.55 6.45
C THR A 160 18.34 -14.16 5.12
N LEU A 161 18.03 -12.98 4.58
CA LEU A 161 18.59 -12.46 3.33
C LEU A 161 20.10 -12.16 3.45
N VAL A 162 20.56 -11.67 4.60
CA VAL A 162 21.99 -11.48 4.88
C VAL A 162 22.72 -12.82 4.92
N LYS A 163 22.16 -13.85 5.57
CA LYS A 163 22.70 -15.22 5.59
C LYS A 163 22.78 -15.82 4.18
N LEU A 164 21.75 -15.62 3.35
CA LEU A 164 21.74 -16.06 1.96
C LEU A 164 22.79 -15.35 1.09
N LYS A 165 23.02 -14.05 1.29
CA LYS A 165 24.10 -13.31 0.60
C LYS A 165 25.50 -13.70 1.09
N GLY A 166 25.64 -14.11 2.35
CA GLY A 166 26.90 -14.58 2.93
C GLY A 166 27.36 -15.93 2.37
N ASN A 167 26.43 -16.83 2.06
CA ASN A 167 26.75 -18.16 1.52
C ASN A 167 27.12 -18.17 0.02
N GLY A 168 27.02 -17.04 -0.69
CA GLY A 168 27.37 -16.94 -2.12
C GLY A 168 28.84 -16.61 -2.42
N LYS A 169 29.73 -16.53 -1.42
CA LYS A 169 31.13 -16.08 -1.60
C LYS A 169 32.23 -17.12 -1.37
N SER A 170 31.92 -18.41 -1.33
CA SER A 170 32.93 -19.46 -1.17
C SER A 170 32.75 -20.58 -2.19
N THR A 171 33.34 -20.44 -3.37
CA THR A 171 34.14 -21.48 -4.05
C THR A 171 34.51 -21.02 -5.47
N GLU A 172 35.69 -20.44 -5.62
CA GLU A 172 36.53 -20.65 -6.81
C GLU A 172 37.97 -20.26 -6.45
N LYS A 173 38.81 -21.28 -6.18
CA LYS A 173 40.26 -21.15 -6.29
C LYS A 173 40.70 -21.92 -7.54
N PRO A 174 41.57 -21.36 -8.39
CA PRO A 174 42.05 -22.06 -9.57
C PRO A 174 43.01 -23.18 -9.14
N LYS A 175 42.87 -24.35 -9.75
CA LYS A 175 43.89 -25.41 -9.69
C LYS A 175 44.99 -25.07 -10.70
N GLU A 176 46.22 -25.04 -10.21
CA GLU A 176 47.46 -25.11 -10.99
C GLU A 176 47.51 -26.36 -11.89
#